data_AF-A0A967GQM0-F1
#
_entry.id   AF-A0A967GQM0-F1
#
_cell.length_a   1.000
_cell.length_b   1.000
_cell.length_c   1.000
_cell.angle_alpha   90.00
_cell.angle_beta   90.00
_cell.angle_gamma   90.00
#
_symmetry.space_group_name_H-M   'P 1'
#
loop_
_entity.id
_entity.type
_entity.pdbx_description
1 polymer ?
#
loop_
_entity_poly.entity_id
_entity_poly.type
_entity_poly.pdbx_seq_one_letter_code
_entity_poly.pdbx_strand_id
1 'polypeptide(L)'
;MPKETKRGKAEEPASGQRKGLEQAYERTRKSLIARLENWDDQRTWDEFYQTYWRLIYSVGLKAGLRSDEAFDVVQETILSIAKQSKKRLYDPEQGSFKTWLMNMTRWRINDQFRKRKKDTAMAGAEWEDDRKTAVIDRFEDPKGDLLERMWDVEWKKNLADAALARVKAQVSPKQYQIFHY
;
A
#
# COMPACT_ATOMS: atom_id res chain seq x y z
N MET A 1 -28.99 55.34 8.81
CA MET A 1 -29.06 53.87 8.76
C MET A 1 -28.38 53.37 7.49
N PRO A 2 -27.34 52.53 7.57
CA PRO A 2 -26.95 51.66 6.47
C PRO A 2 -27.11 50.18 6.85
N LYS A 3 -27.67 49.38 5.92
CA LYS A 3 -27.99 47.96 6.10
C LYS A 3 -26.73 47.10 6.02
N GLU A 4 -26.45 46.34 7.07
CA GLU A 4 -25.44 45.28 7.06
C GLU A 4 -25.84 44.17 6.07
N THR A 5 -25.01 43.97 5.05
CA THR A 5 -25.09 42.78 4.19
C THR A 5 -24.37 41.65 4.90
N LYS A 6 -25.12 40.71 5.49
CA LYS A 6 -24.57 39.46 6.00
C LYS A 6 -24.08 38.61 4.82
N ARG A 7 -22.76 38.56 4.60
CA ARG A 7 -22.12 37.51 3.80
C ARG A 7 -22.39 36.17 4.50
N GLY A 8 -23.20 35.33 3.86
CA GLY A 8 -23.32 33.92 4.24
C GLY A 8 -21.95 33.26 4.19
N LYS A 9 -21.51 32.68 5.31
CA LYS A 9 -20.41 31.72 5.32
C LYS A 9 -20.85 30.52 4.49
N ALA A 10 -20.10 30.19 3.44
CA ALA A 10 -20.22 28.92 2.76
C ALA A 10 -19.84 27.82 3.76
N GLU A 11 -20.81 27.03 4.20
CA GLU A 11 -20.58 25.81 4.96
C GLU A 11 -19.92 24.78 4.03
N GLU A 12 -18.72 24.30 4.36
CA GLU A 12 -18.04 23.22 3.64
C GLU A 12 -18.69 21.86 3.95
N PRO A 13 -19.34 21.17 2.99
CA PRO A 13 -19.96 19.87 3.23
C PRO A 13 -18.99 18.67 3.03
N ALA A 14 -17.69 18.91 2.86
CA ALA A 14 -16.76 17.90 2.32
C ALA A 14 -16.23 16.86 3.33
N SER A 15 -16.30 17.10 4.64
CA SER A 15 -15.67 16.23 5.64
C SER A 15 -16.44 14.93 5.91
N GLY A 16 -17.78 14.98 5.90
CA GLY A 16 -18.65 13.82 6.14
C GLY A 16 -18.68 12.83 4.98
N GLN A 17 -18.74 13.33 3.74
CA GLN A 17 -18.74 12.50 2.53
C GLN A 17 -17.41 11.74 2.34
N ARG A 18 -16.28 12.38 2.69
CA ARG A 18 -14.95 11.73 2.67
C ARG A 18 -14.86 10.57 3.65
N LYS A 19 -15.36 10.74 4.89
CA LYS A 19 -15.38 9.67 5.89
C LYS A 19 -16.25 8.48 5.46
N GLY A 20 -17.39 8.73 4.81
CA GLY A 20 -18.26 7.67 4.30
C GLY A 20 -17.61 6.84 3.18
N LEU A 21 -16.91 7.50 2.24
CA LEU A 21 -16.17 6.84 1.17
C LEU A 21 -15.00 5.99 1.71
N GLU A 22 -14.26 6.52 2.68
CA GLU A 22 -13.16 5.80 3.34
C GLU A 22 -13.68 4.52 4.02
N GLN A 23 -14.79 4.61 4.76
CA GLN A 23 -15.41 3.46 5.45
C GLN A 23 -15.95 2.40 4.48
N ALA A 24 -16.63 2.83 3.42
CA ALA A 24 -17.13 1.92 2.38
C ALA A 24 -15.98 1.19 1.69
N TYR A 25 -14.86 1.89 1.45
CA TYR A 25 -13.69 1.29 0.84
C TYR A 25 -12.94 0.34 1.80
N GLU A 26 -12.83 0.68 3.08
CA GLU A 26 -12.29 -0.25 4.08
C GLU A 26 -13.14 -1.52 4.17
N ARG A 27 -14.46 -1.42 4.02
CA ARG A 27 -15.35 -2.58 3.98
C ARG A 27 -15.10 -3.47 2.75
N THR A 28 -14.90 -2.90 1.56
CA THR A 28 -14.59 -3.68 0.35
C THR A 28 -13.18 -4.28 0.39
N ARG A 29 -12.21 -3.61 1.01
CA ARG A 29 -10.88 -4.18 1.29
C ARG A 29 -10.97 -5.37 2.23
N LYS A 30 -11.74 -5.26 3.32
CA LYS A 30 -11.96 -6.37 4.26
C LYS A 30 -12.54 -7.60 3.56
N SER A 31 -13.51 -7.43 2.66
CA SER A 31 -14.05 -8.54 1.89
C SER A 31 -13.05 -9.11 0.87
N LEU A 32 -12.19 -8.27 0.26
CA LEU A 32 -11.12 -8.73 -0.63
C LEU A 32 -10.13 -9.62 0.13
N ILE A 33 -9.74 -9.22 1.35
CA ILE A 33 -8.77 -9.95 2.17
C ILE A 33 -9.31 -11.30 2.63
N ALA A 34 -10.57 -11.35 3.07
CA ALA A 34 -11.20 -12.60 3.46
C ALA A 34 -11.19 -13.62 2.31
N ARG A 35 -11.31 -13.16 1.06
CA ARG A 35 -11.26 -14.02 -0.12
C ARG A 35 -9.84 -14.48 -0.48
N LEU A 36 -8.79 -13.78 -0.05
CA LEU A 36 -7.40 -14.20 -0.26
C LEU A 36 -7.00 -15.45 0.55
N GLU A 37 -7.82 -15.90 1.50
CA GLU A 37 -7.63 -17.20 2.17
C GLU A 37 -7.73 -18.35 1.17
N ASN A 38 -8.53 -18.20 0.11
CA ASN A 38 -8.63 -19.16 -0.96
C ASN A 38 -7.52 -18.94 -2.01
N TRP A 39 -6.52 -19.80 -2.01
CA TRP A 39 -5.44 -19.76 -3.00
C TRP A 39 -5.92 -20.01 -4.43
N ASP A 40 -6.99 -20.79 -4.61
CA ASP A 40 -7.51 -21.13 -5.94
C ASP A 40 -8.32 -19.98 -6.57
N ASP A 41 -8.66 -18.92 -5.81
CA ASP A 41 -9.32 -17.72 -6.32
C ASP A 41 -8.32 -16.77 -6.99
N GLN A 42 -7.78 -17.21 -8.14
CA GLN A 42 -6.83 -16.44 -8.95
C GLN A 42 -7.33 -15.03 -9.27
N ARG A 43 -8.65 -14.85 -9.47
CA ARG A 43 -9.24 -13.55 -9.77
C ARG A 43 -9.10 -12.56 -8.61
N THR A 44 -9.29 -13.02 -7.38
CA THR A 44 -9.07 -12.19 -6.18
C THR A 44 -7.59 -11.83 -6.02
N TRP A 45 -6.69 -12.77 -6.30
CA TRP A 45 -5.24 -12.52 -6.28
C TRP A 45 -4.82 -11.49 -7.33
N ASP A 46 -5.35 -11.59 -8.56
CA ASP A 46 -5.10 -10.62 -9.62
C ASP A 46 -5.65 -9.24 -9.25
N GLU A 47 -6.87 -9.16 -8.72
CA GLU A 47 -7.44 -7.89 -8.27
C GLU A 47 -6.58 -7.26 -7.16
N PHE A 48 -6.13 -8.07 -6.20
CA PHE A 48 -5.24 -7.62 -5.14
C PHE A 48 -3.91 -7.10 -5.70
N TYR A 49 -3.27 -7.89 -6.56
CA TYR A 49 -2.02 -7.53 -7.19
C TYR A 49 -2.17 -6.20 -7.94
N GLN A 50 -3.10 -6.12 -8.89
CA GLN A 50 -3.36 -4.93 -9.71
C GLN A 50 -3.69 -3.68 -8.87
N THR A 51 -4.32 -3.87 -7.71
CA THR A 51 -4.65 -2.77 -6.80
C THR A 51 -3.43 -2.27 -6.01
N TYR A 52 -2.48 -3.11 -5.64
CA TYR A 52 -1.44 -2.74 -4.65
C TYR A 52 0.00 -2.79 -5.14
N TRP A 53 0.31 -3.46 -6.25
CA TRP A 53 1.70 -3.60 -6.71
C TRP A 53 2.36 -2.24 -6.98
N ARG A 54 1.64 -1.31 -7.63
CA ARG A 54 2.17 0.03 -7.96
C ARG A 54 2.42 0.88 -6.71
N LEU A 55 1.54 0.75 -5.70
CA LEU A 55 1.71 1.42 -4.42
C LEU A 55 2.98 0.94 -3.73
N ILE A 56 3.14 -0.38 -3.57
CA ILE A 56 4.28 -0.99 -2.90
C ILE A 56 5.58 -0.64 -3.62
N TYR A 57 5.58 -0.75 -4.94
CA TYR A 57 6.72 -0.39 -5.81
C TYR A 57 7.11 1.09 -5.67
N SER A 58 6.15 2.00 -5.77
CA SER A 58 6.38 3.46 -5.65
C SER A 58 6.97 3.83 -4.29
N VAL A 59 6.43 3.25 -3.22
CA VAL A 59 6.93 3.45 -1.85
C VAL A 59 8.37 2.92 -1.71
N GLY A 60 8.67 1.75 -2.26
CA GLY A 60 10.03 1.18 -2.28
C GLY A 60 11.03 2.10 -2.96
N LEU A 61 10.71 2.59 -4.17
CA LEU A 61 11.57 3.53 -4.90
C LEU A 61 11.82 4.81 -4.11
N LYS A 62 10.76 5.44 -3.58
CA LYS A 62 10.89 6.69 -2.83
C LYS A 62 11.59 6.51 -1.48
N ALA A 63 11.57 5.29 -0.93
CA ALA A 63 12.37 4.96 0.25
C ALA A 63 13.87 4.82 -0.04
N GLY A 64 14.27 4.76 -1.32
CA GLY A 64 15.67 4.67 -1.77
C GLY A 64 16.09 3.30 -2.28
N LEU A 65 15.14 2.41 -2.58
CA LEU A 65 15.43 1.15 -3.26
C LEU A 65 15.70 1.37 -4.75
N ARG A 66 16.51 0.48 -5.33
CA ARG A 66 16.65 0.33 -6.77
C ARG A 66 15.38 -0.33 -7.34
N SER A 67 15.20 -0.21 -8.65
CA SER A 67 14.02 -0.74 -9.36
C SER A 67 13.80 -2.24 -9.12
N ASP A 68 14.86 -3.03 -9.26
CA ASP A 68 14.85 -4.48 -9.02
C ASP A 68 14.53 -4.82 -7.56
N GLU A 69 15.16 -4.16 -6.59
CA GLU A 69 14.85 -4.37 -5.17
C GLU A 69 13.40 -3.97 -4.84
N ALA A 70 12.87 -2.92 -5.47
CA ALA A 70 11.47 -2.52 -5.31
C ALA A 70 10.51 -3.56 -5.90
N PHE A 71 10.85 -4.18 -7.03
CA PHE A 71 10.10 -5.33 -7.54
C PHE A 71 10.20 -6.53 -6.61
N ASP A 72 11.36 -6.80 -6.02
CA ASP A 72 11.52 -7.87 -5.02
C ASP A 72 10.64 -7.62 -3.79
N VAL A 73 10.55 -6.37 -3.31
CA VAL A 73 9.62 -6.00 -2.22
C VAL A 73 8.17 -6.32 -2.60
N VAL A 74 7.74 -6.02 -3.83
CA VAL A 74 6.40 -6.38 -4.32
C VAL A 74 6.23 -7.90 -4.26
N GLN A 75 7.12 -8.65 -4.92
CA GLN A 75 7.01 -10.10 -5.04
C GLN A 75 7.04 -10.78 -3.67
N GLU A 76 7.98 -10.42 -2.80
CA GLU A 76 8.08 -10.97 -1.44
C GLU A 76 6.85 -10.62 -0.60
N THR A 77 6.27 -9.42 -0.76
CA THR A 77 5.03 -9.06 -0.08
C THR A 77 3.89 -9.96 -0.54
N ILE A 78 3.66 -10.08 -1.86
CA ILE A 78 2.61 -10.93 -2.41
C ILE A 78 2.78 -12.38 -1.96
N LEU A 79 3.99 -12.94 -2.08
CA LEU A 79 4.30 -14.31 -1.64
C LEU A 79 4.09 -14.50 -0.14
N SER A 80 4.38 -13.50 0.69
CA SER A 80 4.18 -13.58 2.15
C SER A 80 2.71 -13.69 2.50
N ILE A 81 1.89 -12.85 1.87
CA ILE A 81 0.44 -12.86 2.03
C ILE A 81 -0.11 -14.21 1.58
N ALA A 82 0.36 -14.67 0.43
CA ALA A 82 -0.10 -15.91 -0.17
C ALA A 82 0.32 -17.15 0.66
N LYS A 83 1.49 -17.12 1.32
CA LYS A 83 1.91 -18.17 2.27
C LYS A 83 1.13 -18.11 3.59
N GLN A 84 0.71 -16.92 4.03
CA GLN A 84 -0.07 -16.72 5.25
C GLN A 84 -1.56 -17.03 5.08
N SER A 85 -2.07 -17.20 3.85
CA SER A 85 -3.49 -17.53 3.61
C SER A 85 -3.96 -18.80 4.34
N LYS A 86 -3.04 -19.74 4.61
CA LYS A 86 -3.32 -20.96 5.40
C LYS A 86 -3.37 -20.74 6.92
N LYS A 87 -3.02 -19.54 7.41
CA LYS A 87 -2.95 -19.16 8.83
C LYS A 87 -3.49 -17.73 9.00
N ARG A 88 -4.83 -17.56 9.01
CA ARG A 88 -5.58 -16.33 9.35
C ARG A 88 -4.80 -15.04 9.04
N LEU A 89 -4.80 -14.67 7.77
CA LEU A 89 -3.99 -13.63 7.13
C LEU A 89 -4.00 -12.26 7.82
N TYR A 90 -5.15 -11.87 8.35
CA TYR A 90 -5.41 -10.56 8.91
C TYR A 90 -6.47 -10.66 10.00
N ASP A 91 -6.22 -9.98 11.12
CA ASP A 91 -7.19 -9.83 12.19
C ASP A 91 -7.62 -8.36 12.25
N PRO A 92 -8.88 -8.03 11.88
CA PRO A 92 -9.41 -6.66 11.95
C PRO A 92 -9.32 -6.03 13.34
N GLU A 93 -9.31 -6.83 14.39
CA GLU A 93 -9.19 -6.38 15.78
C GLU A 93 -7.78 -5.88 16.11
N GLN A 94 -6.76 -6.28 15.34
CA GLN A 94 -5.36 -5.91 15.57
C GLN A 94 -4.93 -4.64 14.82
N GLY A 95 -5.79 -4.08 13.98
CA GLY A 95 -5.52 -2.81 13.26
C GLY A 95 -6.11 -2.79 11.86
N SER A 96 -5.98 -1.65 11.16
CA SER A 96 -6.49 -1.51 9.79
C SER A 96 -5.66 -2.30 8.77
N PHE A 97 -6.27 -2.71 7.67
CA PHE A 97 -5.55 -3.35 6.58
C PHE A 97 -4.48 -2.43 5.98
N LYS A 98 -4.76 -1.13 5.89
CA LYS A 98 -3.77 -0.12 5.47
C LYS A 98 -2.51 -0.19 6.31
N THR A 99 -2.66 -0.17 7.64
CA THR A 99 -1.54 -0.23 8.59
C THR A 99 -0.80 -1.56 8.48
N TRP A 100 -1.54 -2.66 8.35
CA TRP A 100 -0.94 -3.99 8.16
C TRP A 100 -0.09 -4.08 6.88
N LEU A 101 -0.62 -3.62 5.73
CA LEU A 101 0.12 -3.64 4.46
C LEU A 101 1.32 -2.68 4.49
N MET A 102 1.19 -1.52 5.14
CA MET A 102 2.28 -0.58 5.37
C MET A 102 3.41 -1.25 6.14
N ASN A 103 3.09 -1.91 7.26
CA ASN A 103 4.07 -2.57 8.12
C ASN A 103 4.79 -3.70 7.37
N MET A 104 4.06 -4.50 6.60
CA MET A 104 4.65 -5.54 5.75
C MET A 104 5.62 -4.93 4.73
N THR A 105 5.20 -3.88 4.04
CA THR A 105 6.02 -3.18 3.03
C THR A 105 7.27 -2.57 3.67
N ARG A 106 7.12 -1.89 4.81
CA ARG A 106 8.23 -1.29 5.57
C ARG A 106 9.24 -2.35 6.00
N TRP A 107 8.77 -3.49 6.49
CA TRP A 107 9.65 -4.59 6.89
C TRP A 107 10.45 -5.13 5.70
N ARG A 108 9.81 -5.30 4.53
CA ARG A 108 10.46 -5.74 3.30
C ARG A 108 11.48 -4.75 2.75
N ILE A 109 11.18 -3.45 2.80
CA ILE A 109 12.13 -2.40 2.45
C ILE A 109 13.38 -2.46 3.34
N ASN A 110 13.17 -2.60 4.65
CA ASN A 110 14.28 -2.74 5.60
C ASN A 110 15.10 -4.02 5.36
N ASP A 111 14.46 -5.11 4.96
CA ASP A 111 15.13 -6.36 4.59
C ASP A 111 16.05 -6.17 3.37
N GLN A 112 15.58 -5.46 2.33
CA GLN A 112 16.41 -5.13 1.16
C GLN A 112 17.62 -4.27 1.51
N PHE A 113 17.45 -3.25 2.36
CA PHE A 113 18.60 -2.46 2.83
C PHE A 113 19.60 -3.29 3.64
N ARG A 114 19.13 -4.27 4.43
CA ARG A 114 20.01 -5.20 5.17
C ARG A 114 20.78 -6.11 4.22
N LYS A 115 20.12 -6.68 3.19
CA LYS A 115 20.76 -7.50 2.15
C LYS A 115 21.86 -6.71 1.44
N ARG A 116 21.54 -5.50 0.96
CA ARG A 116 22.53 -4.63 0.29
C ARG A 116 23.75 -4.32 1.16
N LYS A 117 23.55 -4.03 2.45
CA LYS A 117 24.65 -3.79 3.40
C LYS A 117 25.53 -5.03 3.55
N LYS A 118 24.93 -6.22 3.63
CA LYS A 118 25.68 -7.49 3.70
C LYS A 118 26.47 -7.73 2.43
N ASP A 119 25.89 -7.52 1.26
CA ASP A 119 26.55 -7.75 -0.03
C ASP A 119 27.73 -6.78 -0.23
N THR A 120 27.55 -5.52 0.18
CA THR A 120 28.62 -4.51 0.14
C THR A 120 29.73 -4.82 1.15
N ALA A 121 29.38 -5.32 2.34
CA ALA A 121 30.36 -5.75 3.33
C ALA A 121 31.16 -6.98 2.88
N MET A 122 30.51 -7.96 2.24
CA MET A 122 31.19 -9.14 1.69
C MET A 122 32.09 -8.79 0.49
N ALA A 123 31.72 -7.79 -0.32
CA ALA A 123 32.57 -7.29 -1.40
C ALA A 123 33.80 -6.50 -0.90
N GLY A 124 33.76 -5.98 0.33
CA GLY A 124 34.91 -5.34 1.00
C GLY A 124 35.73 -6.28 1.89
N ALA A 125 35.21 -7.48 2.20
CA ALA A 125 35.79 -8.44 3.14
C ALA A 125 36.77 -9.45 2.49
N GLU A 126 37.52 -9.03 1.46
CA GLU A 126 38.81 -9.69 1.15
C GLU A 126 39.93 -9.24 2.12
N TRP A 127 39.66 -8.29 3.02
CA TRP A 127 40.60 -7.85 4.05
C TRP A 127 39.90 -7.74 5.41
N GLU A 128 40.37 -8.59 6.32
CA GLU A 128 40.05 -8.68 7.76
C GLU A 128 38.78 -9.44 8.19
N ASP A 129 39.06 -10.70 8.57
CA ASP A 129 38.39 -11.47 9.62
C ASP A 129 38.36 -10.69 10.95
N ASP A 130 37.21 -10.77 11.63
CA ASP A 130 36.99 -10.78 13.09
C ASP A 130 35.81 -9.88 13.54
N ARG A 131 34.76 -10.57 14.00
CA ARG A 131 33.81 -10.17 15.07
C ARG A 131 32.70 -9.13 14.81
N LYS A 132 31.48 -9.68 14.89
CA LYS A 132 30.43 -9.48 15.93
C LYS A 132 29.04 -9.15 15.38
N THR A 133 28.15 -10.12 15.60
CA THR A 133 26.72 -9.95 15.87
C THR A 133 26.48 -8.81 16.86
N ALA A 134 25.87 -7.72 16.40
CA ALA A 134 25.19 -6.72 17.24
C ALA A 134 23.70 -6.76 16.84
N VAL A 135 22.90 -7.52 17.57
CA VAL A 135 22.06 -7.03 18.68
C VAL A 135 21.22 -5.83 18.26
N ILE A 136 19.99 -6.12 17.88
CA ILE A 136 18.74 -5.41 18.23
C ILE A 136 18.98 -3.98 18.71
N ASP A 137 19.07 -3.03 17.77
CA ASP A 137 19.06 -1.62 18.13
C ASP A 137 17.76 -0.98 17.64
N ARG A 138 16.88 -0.83 18.63
CA ARG A 138 15.59 -0.13 18.57
C ARG A 138 15.92 1.35 18.65
N PHE A 139 16.17 1.96 17.51
CA PHE A 139 16.04 3.41 17.36
C PHE A 139 14.80 3.71 16.53
N GLU A 140 13.94 4.56 17.08
CA GLU A 140 12.88 5.23 16.33
C GLU A 140 13.55 5.91 15.13
N ASP A 141 13.41 5.29 13.97
CA ASP A 141 13.91 5.83 12.70
C ASP A 141 13.17 7.14 12.42
N PRO A 142 13.84 8.30 12.30
CA PRO A 142 13.22 9.54 11.85
C PRO A 142 12.57 9.39 10.46
N LYS A 143 13.02 8.41 9.66
CA LYS A 143 12.40 8.03 8.40
C LYS A 143 11.12 7.22 8.58
N GLY A 144 10.84 6.72 9.79
CA GLY A 144 9.57 6.07 10.12
C GLY A 144 8.39 7.02 9.91
N ASP A 145 8.52 8.26 10.40
CA ASP A 145 7.53 9.32 10.18
C ASP A 145 7.49 9.75 8.70
N LEU A 146 8.64 9.84 8.02
CA LEU A 146 8.68 10.16 6.59
C LEU A 146 8.01 9.08 5.72
N LEU A 147 8.27 7.80 6.01
CA LEU A 147 7.70 6.66 5.29
C LEU A 147 6.20 6.57 5.54
N GLU A 148 5.76 6.80 6.77
CA GLU A 148 4.34 6.84 7.12
C GLU A 148 3.60 7.98 6.40
N ARG A 149 4.15 9.20 6.40
CA ARG A 149 3.59 10.34 5.64
C ARG A 149 3.53 10.07 4.15
N MET A 150 4.60 9.51 3.58
CA MET A 150 4.66 9.16 2.17
C MET A 150 3.67 8.04 1.81
N TRP A 151 3.55 7.03 2.69
CA TRP A 151 2.58 5.95 2.55
C TRP A 151 1.16 6.50 2.47
N ASP A 152 0.81 7.44 3.33
CA ASP A 152 -0.51 8.07 3.34
C ASP A 152 -0.85 8.77 2.02
N VAL A 153 0.13 9.46 1.44
CA VAL A 153 -0.04 10.13 0.13
C VAL A 153 -0.21 9.09 -0.98
N GLU A 154 0.67 8.10 -1.04
CA GLU A 154 0.61 7.07 -2.08
C GLU A 154 -0.65 6.19 -1.94
N TRP A 155 -1.10 5.93 -0.71
CA TRP A 155 -2.33 5.19 -0.43
C TRP A 155 -3.55 5.90 -0.99
N LYS A 156 -3.67 7.22 -0.72
CA LYS A 156 -4.77 8.04 -1.23
C LYS A 156 -4.76 8.11 -2.75
N LYS A 157 -3.58 8.27 -3.35
CA LYS A 157 -3.41 8.26 -4.81
C LYS A 157 -3.82 6.91 -5.40
N ASN A 158 -3.32 5.82 -4.83
CA ASN A 158 -3.64 4.46 -5.28
C ASN A 158 -5.15 4.16 -5.18
N LEU A 159 -5.78 4.62 -4.10
CA LEU A 159 -7.22 4.52 -3.91
C LEU A 159 -8.01 5.25 -5.01
N ALA A 160 -7.61 6.48 -5.34
CA ALA A 160 -8.23 7.24 -6.43
C ALA A 160 -8.02 6.57 -7.79
N ASP A 161 -6.80 6.11 -8.08
CA ASP A 161 -6.45 5.44 -9.34
C ASP A 161 -7.24 4.12 -9.49
N ALA A 162 -7.32 3.31 -8.43
CA ALA A 162 -8.05 2.05 -8.43
C ALA A 162 -9.57 2.26 -8.53
N ALA A 163 -10.12 3.29 -7.89
CA ALA A 163 -11.53 3.66 -8.04
C ALA A 163 -11.84 4.10 -9.48
N LEU A 164 -10.98 4.94 -10.06
CA LEU A 164 -11.12 5.39 -11.45
C LEU A 164 -11.02 4.23 -12.43
N ALA A 165 -10.09 3.29 -12.22
CA ALA A 165 -9.96 2.10 -13.04
C ALA A 165 -11.22 1.23 -12.99
N ARG A 166 -11.80 1.02 -11.80
CA ARG A 166 -13.06 0.26 -11.64
C ARG A 166 -14.25 0.93 -12.32
N VAL A 167 -14.40 2.26 -12.17
CA VAL A 167 -15.47 3.01 -12.85
C VAL A 167 -15.30 2.90 -14.37
N LYS A 168 -14.10 3.10 -14.90
CA LYS A 168 -13.83 2.95 -16.33
C LYS A 168 -14.18 1.53 -16.84
N ALA A 169 -13.88 0.49 -16.07
CA ALA A 169 -14.22 -0.88 -16.40
C ALA A 169 -15.73 -1.16 -16.37
N GLN A 170 -16.50 -0.53 -15.47
CA GLN A 170 -17.96 -0.73 -15.38
C GLN A 170 -18.75 0.09 -16.41
N VAL A 171 -18.24 1.25 -16.83
CA VAL A 171 -18.90 2.12 -17.81
C VAL A 171 -18.60 1.69 -19.26
N SER A 172 -17.54 0.90 -19.48
CA SER A 172 -17.18 0.34 -20.79
C SER A 172 -17.61 -1.12 -20.94
N PRO A 173 -18.89 -1.37 -21.28
CA PRO A 173 -19.16 -2.20 -22.47
C PRO A 173 -20.42 -1.84 -23.28
N LYS A 174 -20.99 -0.62 -23.23
CA LYS A 174 -22.32 -0.35 -23.82
C LYS A 174 -22.58 1.02 -24.49
N GLN A 175 -21.62 1.58 -25.23
CA GLN A 175 -21.86 2.77 -26.07
C GLN A 175 -21.71 2.58 -27.59
N TYR A 176 -21.28 1.41 -28.08
CA TYR A 176 -21.09 1.19 -29.52
C TYR A 176 -22.23 0.46 -30.25
N GLN A 177 -23.23 -0.08 -29.56
CA GLN A 177 -24.36 -0.80 -30.20
C GLN A 177 -25.65 0.02 -30.34
N ILE A 178 -25.66 1.30 -29.97
CA ILE A 178 -26.84 2.18 -30.13
C ILE A 178 -26.76 2.99 -31.45
N PHE A 179 -25.65 2.90 -32.21
CA PHE A 179 -25.42 3.72 -33.42
C PHE A 179 -25.36 2.95 -34.76
N HIS A 180 -25.66 1.66 -34.78
CA HIS A 180 -25.82 0.91 -36.04
C HIS A 180 -27.23 0.35 -36.13
N TYR A 181 -28.14 1.21 -36.60
CA TYR A 181 -29.39 0.82 -37.25
C TYR A 181 -29.22 1.01 -38.76
#